data_AF-A0A842REV9-F1
#
_entry.id   AF-A0A842REV9-F1
#
_cell.length_a   1.000
_cell.length_b   1.000
_cell.length_c   1.000
_cell.angle_alpha   90.00
_cell.angle_beta   90.00
_cell.angle_gamma   90.00
#
_symmetry.space_group_name_H-M   'P 1'
#
loop_
_entity.id
_entity.type
_entity.pdbx_description
1 polymer ?
#
loop_
_entity_poly.entity_id
_entity_poly.type
_entity_poly.pdbx_seq_one_letter_code
_entity_poly.pdbx_strand_id
1 'polypeptide(L)'
;MSHYYADVNHPFHTGQTDKEGQIHSYTEFGAADIYKDLRKHMTIDEPIKVNKIEDFVFKAAKESHKTYEDLLLGFDIEAGEQFKWGKGYSPELRHKIAPNIARAIWGTASLFRQGIVDSGAEDPGEINLALKKFATRITTPAEWIRRWLDKRRRKRRTRSIRRERRKSGRVRKSLSPDDKDYHKALDNGEIEPVKLTRKRPTQRVAEDKKSITTKKEKKPKTKKRKWNPAITPNSSIDDAAEVGSATAKRFQEIGLQTVKDFMDKSAEEIVELLKKELDYTRLDLEDISRMQAETQLMLDVPRLRVHDSVILYGAGIKSKDSLSKHQQDDLWDKVQEAIKDDHVKRYIRRKNLRPDFEEIGEWLESAQD
;
A
#
# COMPACT_ATOMS: atom_id res chain seq x y z
N MET A 1 18.91 1.31 -22.88
CA MET A 1 19.49 2.66 -22.71
C MET A 1 18.83 3.42 -21.55
N SER A 2 17.57 3.86 -21.67
CA SER A 2 16.90 4.71 -20.67
C SER A 2 16.83 4.10 -19.26
N HIS A 3 16.64 2.79 -19.14
CA HIS A 3 16.68 2.08 -17.86
C HIS A 3 18.02 2.28 -17.15
N TYR A 4 19.14 1.90 -17.78
CA TYR A 4 20.48 2.04 -17.20
C TYR A 4 20.84 3.50 -16.87
N TYR A 5 20.42 4.46 -17.69
CA TYR A 5 20.65 5.88 -17.38
C TYR A 5 19.81 6.36 -16.18
N ALA A 6 18.57 5.87 -16.03
CA ALA A 6 17.76 6.16 -14.86
C ALA A 6 18.36 5.54 -13.59
N ASP A 7 18.92 4.34 -13.69
CA ASP A 7 19.51 3.61 -12.57
C ASP A 7 20.69 4.40 -11.98
N VAL A 8 21.64 4.90 -12.79
CA VAL A 8 22.76 5.71 -12.28
C VAL A 8 22.32 7.02 -11.60
N ASN A 9 21.09 7.46 -11.83
CA ASN A 9 20.53 8.60 -11.13
C ASN A 9 19.88 8.22 -9.80
N HIS A 10 19.63 6.95 -9.51
CA HIS A 10 19.20 6.50 -8.19
C HIS A 10 20.43 6.29 -7.28
N PRO A 11 20.51 6.90 -6.07
CA PRO A 11 21.75 6.88 -5.29
C PRO A 11 22.27 5.47 -5.00
N PHE A 12 21.39 4.54 -4.69
CA PHE A 12 21.75 3.14 -4.38
C PHE A 12 22.25 2.32 -5.56
N HIS A 13 22.27 2.86 -6.78
CA HIS A 13 22.94 2.23 -7.92
C HIS A 13 24.36 2.80 -8.13
N THR A 14 24.88 3.58 -7.17
CA THR A 14 26.21 4.20 -7.22
C THR A 14 27.15 3.71 -6.10
N GLY A 15 26.68 2.79 -5.27
CA GLY A 15 27.41 2.17 -4.16
C GLY A 15 26.61 0.96 -3.65
N GLN A 16 27.22 0.13 -2.81
CA GLN A 16 26.58 -1.05 -2.21
C GLN A 16 26.94 -1.17 -0.73
N THR A 17 25.94 -1.37 0.15
CA THR A 17 26.14 -1.65 1.58
C THR A 17 25.09 -2.61 2.17
N ASP A 18 25.40 -3.28 3.30
CA ASP A 18 24.44 -4.11 4.06
C ASP A 18 23.17 -3.36 4.48
N LYS A 19 23.30 -2.07 4.78
CA LYS A 19 22.15 -1.26 5.19
C LYS A 19 21.28 -0.91 3.99
N GLU A 20 21.90 -0.65 2.85
CA GLU A 20 21.21 -0.34 1.61
C GLU A 20 20.33 -1.51 1.15
N GLY A 21 20.88 -2.73 1.10
CA GLY A 21 20.12 -3.92 0.66
C GLY A 21 18.83 -4.16 1.47
N GLN A 22 18.79 -3.71 2.72
CA GLN A 22 17.59 -3.81 3.57
C GLN A 22 16.50 -2.81 3.21
N ILE A 23 16.85 -1.68 2.60
CA ILE A 23 15.94 -0.56 2.34
C ILE A 23 15.80 -0.23 0.84
N HIS A 24 16.64 -0.78 -0.03
CA HIS A 24 16.73 -0.46 -1.45
C HIS A 24 15.38 -0.58 -2.17
N SER A 25 14.72 -1.73 -2.04
CA SER A 25 13.40 -1.93 -2.66
C SER A 25 12.33 -0.99 -2.08
N TYR A 26 12.45 -0.59 -0.81
CA TYR A 26 11.51 0.35 -0.20
C TYR A 26 11.70 1.78 -0.72
N THR A 27 12.94 2.20 -0.95
CA THR A 27 13.23 3.52 -1.52
C THR A 27 12.75 3.61 -2.96
N GLU A 28 13.04 2.62 -3.80
CA GLU A 28 12.60 2.62 -5.20
C GLU A 28 11.07 2.72 -5.31
N PHE A 29 10.35 1.91 -4.53
CA PHE A 29 8.89 1.94 -4.58
C PHE A 29 8.29 3.13 -3.85
N GLY A 30 8.93 3.58 -2.77
CA GLY A 30 8.53 4.77 -2.06
C GLY A 30 8.62 6.01 -2.95
N ALA A 31 9.69 6.16 -3.72
CA ALA A 31 9.84 7.23 -4.70
C ALA A 31 8.74 7.20 -5.77
N ALA A 32 8.39 6.01 -6.29
CA ALA A 32 7.27 5.85 -7.21
C ALA A 32 5.93 6.25 -6.57
N ASP A 33 5.73 5.92 -5.29
CA ASP A 33 4.52 6.22 -4.53
C ASP A 33 4.28 7.70 -4.26
N ILE A 34 5.35 8.49 -4.18
CA ILE A 34 5.32 9.95 -3.95
C ILE A 34 5.83 10.75 -5.16
N TYR A 35 5.89 10.14 -6.35
CA TYR A 35 6.44 10.78 -7.55
C TYR A 35 5.82 12.16 -7.85
N LYS A 36 4.49 12.29 -7.72
CA LYS A 36 3.79 13.58 -7.90
C LYS A 36 4.25 14.65 -6.91
N ASP A 37 4.62 14.25 -5.71
CA ASP A 37 5.10 15.16 -4.67
C ASP A 37 6.57 15.54 -4.92
N LEU A 38 7.41 14.55 -5.25
CA LEU A 38 8.79 14.77 -5.66
C LEU A 38 8.90 15.74 -6.84
N ARG A 39 7.95 15.70 -7.78
CA ARG A 39 7.90 16.61 -8.93
C ARG A 39 7.81 18.08 -8.54
N LYS A 40 7.20 18.41 -7.40
CA LYS A 40 7.11 19.80 -6.91
C LYS A 40 8.45 20.37 -6.47
N HIS A 41 9.42 19.50 -6.21
CA HIS A 41 10.77 19.86 -5.76
C HIS A 41 11.80 19.73 -6.89
N MET A 42 11.38 19.35 -8.10
CA MET A 42 12.25 19.26 -9.26
C MET A 42 12.40 20.64 -9.89
N THR A 43 13.63 21.02 -10.20
CA THR A 43 13.88 22.13 -11.13
C THR A 43 13.57 21.65 -12.55
N ILE A 44 12.92 22.50 -13.33
CA ILE A 44 12.71 22.27 -14.76
C ILE A 44 13.98 22.76 -15.45
N ASP A 45 14.87 21.84 -15.78
CA ASP A 45 16.07 22.15 -16.56
C ASP A 45 15.80 21.86 -18.05
N GLU A 46 16.48 22.58 -18.94
CA GLU A 46 16.50 22.24 -20.36
C GLU A 46 17.25 20.92 -20.62
N PRO A 47 17.04 20.26 -21.79
CA PRO A 47 17.84 19.11 -22.18
C PRO A 47 19.34 19.41 -22.11
N ILE A 48 20.03 18.66 -21.25
CA ILE A 48 21.47 18.77 -21.03
C ILE A 48 22.21 18.34 -22.30
N LYS A 49 23.20 19.11 -22.75
CA LYS A 49 24.05 18.73 -23.89
C LYS A 49 24.82 17.44 -23.60
N VAL A 50 24.73 16.47 -24.51
CA VAL A 50 25.51 15.22 -24.47
C VAL A 50 26.73 15.40 -25.36
N ASN A 51 27.94 15.28 -24.80
CA ASN A 51 29.18 15.34 -25.58
C ASN A 51 29.70 13.92 -25.83
N LYS A 52 30.10 13.23 -24.75
CA LYS A 52 30.40 11.80 -24.72
C LYS A 52 29.44 11.12 -23.76
N ILE A 53 28.91 9.97 -24.15
CA ILE A 53 27.89 9.26 -23.36
C ILE A 53 28.49 8.77 -22.04
N GLU A 54 29.74 8.31 -22.05
CA GLU A 54 30.44 7.83 -20.86
C GLU A 54 30.58 8.93 -19.81
N ASP A 55 31.07 10.11 -20.22
CA ASP A 55 31.22 11.28 -19.34
C ASP A 55 29.85 11.74 -18.80
N PHE A 56 28.82 11.67 -19.64
CA PHE A 56 27.46 12.05 -19.29
C PHE A 56 26.87 11.14 -18.21
N VAL A 57 26.98 9.82 -18.40
CA VAL A 57 26.56 8.78 -17.45
C VAL A 57 27.36 8.90 -16.15
N PHE A 58 28.68 9.03 -16.25
CA PHE A 58 29.56 9.10 -15.07
C PHE A 58 29.32 10.36 -14.25
N LYS A 59 29.07 11.50 -14.90
CA LYS A 59 28.65 12.73 -14.22
C LYS A 59 27.33 12.52 -13.47
N ALA A 60 26.34 11.88 -14.09
CA ALA A 60 25.06 11.60 -13.45
C ALA A 60 25.22 10.68 -12.21
N ALA A 61 26.02 9.62 -12.34
CA ALA A 61 26.36 8.72 -11.23
C ALA A 61 27.04 9.47 -10.07
N LYS A 62 28.06 10.30 -10.37
CA LYS A 62 28.75 11.13 -9.38
C LYS A 62 27.81 12.09 -8.66
N GLU A 63 26.90 12.75 -9.39
CA GLU A 63 25.93 13.66 -8.78
C GLU A 63 24.92 12.92 -7.90
N SER A 64 24.44 11.75 -8.32
CA SER A 64 23.52 10.94 -7.53
C SER A 64 24.18 10.42 -6.23
N HIS A 65 25.45 9.98 -6.34
CA HIS A 65 26.23 9.47 -5.22
C HIS A 65 26.36 10.48 -4.05
N LYS A 66 26.36 11.80 -4.34
CA LYS A 66 26.39 12.84 -3.29
C LYS A 66 25.25 12.72 -2.28
N THR A 67 24.14 12.11 -2.69
CA THR A 67 22.93 11.89 -1.87
C THR A 67 22.77 10.44 -1.39
N TYR A 68 23.76 9.58 -1.63
CA TYR A 68 23.76 8.17 -1.21
C TYR A 68 23.57 8.05 0.30
N GLU A 69 24.43 8.70 1.08
CA GLU A 69 24.33 8.66 2.54
C GLU A 69 23.10 9.39 3.08
N ASP A 70 22.63 10.43 2.40
CA ASP A 70 21.38 11.11 2.75
C ASP A 70 20.18 10.16 2.66
N LEU A 71 20.09 9.38 1.57
CA LEU A 71 19.05 8.36 1.40
C LEU A 71 19.22 7.21 2.39
N LEU A 72 20.44 6.71 2.54
CA LEU A 72 20.77 5.57 3.41
C LEU A 72 20.47 5.86 4.89
N LEU A 73 20.72 7.09 5.36
CA LEU A 73 20.57 7.49 6.75
C LEU A 73 19.22 8.13 7.05
N GLY A 74 18.63 8.83 6.08
CA GLY A 74 17.40 9.60 6.24
C GLY A 74 16.11 8.84 5.95
N PHE A 75 16.16 7.70 5.25
CA PHE A 75 14.95 6.93 4.95
C PHE A 75 14.42 6.18 6.17
N ASP A 76 13.16 6.46 6.53
CA ASP A 76 12.46 5.81 7.64
C ASP A 76 11.73 4.55 7.15
N ILE A 77 12.36 3.40 7.34
CA ILE A 77 11.78 2.12 6.94
C ILE A 77 10.55 1.72 7.77
N GLU A 78 10.45 2.16 9.03
CA GLU A 78 9.32 1.82 9.90
C GLU A 78 8.07 2.57 9.43
N ALA A 79 8.19 3.89 9.19
CA ALA A 79 7.11 4.68 8.60
C ALA A 79 6.72 4.18 7.20
N GLY A 80 7.72 3.75 6.40
CA GLY A 80 7.51 3.14 5.09
C GLY A 80 6.70 1.84 5.15
N GLU A 81 6.93 1.02 6.17
CA GLU A 81 6.22 -0.25 6.38
C GLU A 81 4.85 -0.12 7.00
N GLN A 82 4.65 0.84 7.92
CA GLN A 82 3.41 0.99 8.66
C GLN A 82 2.28 1.61 7.81
N PHE A 83 2.62 2.52 6.89
CA PHE A 83 1.61 3.33 6.20
C PHE A 83 1.64 3.16 4.69
N LYS A 84 2.75 3.52 4.06
CA LYS A 84 3.01 3.45 2.62
C LYS A 84 4.51 3.67 2.42
N TRP A 85 5.15 2.99 1.47
CA TRP A 85 6.61 3.08 1.28
C TRP A 85 7.11 4.53 1.11
N GLY A 86 6.32 5.38 0.45
CA GLY A 86 6.63 6.80 0.29
C GLY A 86 6.66 7.63 1.59
N LYS A 87 6.09 7.13 2.70
CA LYS A 87 6.16 7.78 4.02
C LYS A 87 7.53 7.68 4.67
N GLY A 88 8.39 6.76 4.21
CA GLY A 88 9.79 6.72 4.62
C GLY A 88 10.61 7.92 4.14
N TYR A 89 10.08 8.72 3.21
CA TYR A 89 10.69 9.98 2.79
C TYR A 89 10.20 11.15 3.65
N SER A 90 11.10 11.68 4.49
CA SER A 90 10.88 12.96 5.18
C SER A 90 10.79 14.12 4.16
N PRO A 91 10.16 15.26 4.51
CA PRO A 91 10.13 16.44 3.64
C PRO A 91 11.53 16.89 3.17
N GLU A 92 12.52 16.87 4.06
CA GLU A 92 13.90 17.25 3.77
C GLU A 92 14.55 16.25 2.79
N LEU A 93 14.31 14.96 2.99
CA LEU A 93 14.84 13.92 2.11
C LEU A 93 14.24 14.00 0.70
N ARG A 94 12.94 14.35 0.58
CA ARG A 94 12.29 14.59 -0.72
C ARG A 94 12.98 15.69 -1.49
N HIS A 95 13.29 16.80 -0.82
CA HIS A 95 14.00 17.92 -1.44
C HIS A 95 15.40 17.52 -1.92
N LYS A 96 16.14 16.73 -1.12
CA LYS A 96 17.48 16.25 -1.49
C LYS A 96 17.48 15.27 -2.67
N ILE A 97 16.47 14.41 -2.79
CA ILE A 97 16.44 13.35 -3.81
C ILE A 97 15.76 13.80 -5.11
N ALA A 98 14.85 14.78 -5.06
CA ALA A 98 14.15 15.26 -6.24
C ALA A 98 15.06 15.68 -7.43
N PRO A 99 16.22 16.36 -7.23
CA PRO A 99 17.15 16.68 -8.31
C PRO A 99 17.65 15.48 -9.10
N ASN A 100 17.79 14.32 -8.46
CA ASN A 100 18.21 13.09 -9.12
C ASN A 100 17.16 12.58 -10.10
N ILE A 101 15.88 12.66 -9.72
CA ILE A 101 14.78 12.27 -10.59
C ILE A 101 14.65 13.25 -11.76
N ALA A 102 14.82 14.54 -11.50
CA ALA A 102 14.86 15.55 -12.56
C ALA A 102 15.96 15.23 -13.58
N ARG A 103 17.17 14.90 -13.12
CA ARG A 103 18.30 14.51 -13.98
C ARG A 103 18.05 13.21 -14.75
N ALA A 104 17.37 12.24 -14.16
CA ALA A 104 16.96 11.02 -14.85
C ALA A 104 16.01 11.34 -16.02
N ILE A 105 15.03 12.21 -15.80
CA ILE A 105 14.05 12.62 -16.82
C ILE A 105 14.74 13.40 -17.95
N TRP A 106 15.42 14.50 -17.59
CA TRP A 106 16.01 15.40 -18.58
C TRP A 106 17.20 14.79 -19.29
N GLY A 107 18.03 14.02 -18.59
CA GLY A 107 19.13 13.33 -19.24
C GLY A 107 18.68 12.18 -20.15
N THR A 108 17.57 11.50 -19.82
CA THR A 108 16.97 10.54 -20.76
C THR A 108 16.48 11.25 -22.02
N ALA A 109 15.81 12.40 -21.87
CA ALA A 109 15.39 13.22 -23.00
C ALA A 109 16.58 13.68 -23.86
N SER A 110 17.68 14.09 -23.22
CA SER A 110 18.93 14.44 -23.91
C SER A 110 19.53 13.29 -24.71
N LEU A 111 19.56 12.08 -24.14
CA LEU A 111 20.06 10.90 -24.85
C LEU A 111 19.19 10.55 -26.05
N PHE A 112 17.86 10.67 -25.93
CA PHE A 112 16.97 10.50 -27.09
C PHE A 112 17.21 11.57 -28.14
N ARG A 113 17.34 12.84 -27.74
CA ARG A 113 17.63 13.95 -28.66
C ARG A 113 18.94 13.71 -29.40
N GLN A 114 19.99 13.32 -28.69
CA GLN A 114 21.29 13.02 -29.28
C GLN A 114 21.20 11.82 -30.23
N GLY A 115 20.53 10.74 -29.83
CA GLY A 115 20.35 9.56 -30.69
C GLY A 115 19.57 9.86 -31.96
N ILE A 116 18.57 10.76 -31.93
CA ILE A 116 17.87 11.23 -33.13
C ILE A 116 18.83 11.99 -34.05
N VAL A 117 19.61 12.93 -33.50
CA VAL A 117 20.61 13.69 -34.27
C VAL A 117 21.65 12.76 -34.89
N ASP A 118 22.20 11.83 -34.10
CA ASP A 118 23.25 10.89 -34.53
C ASP A 118 22.74 9.91 -35.58
N SER A 119 21.45 9.56 -35.54
CA SER A 119 20.85 8.64 -36.52
C SER A 119 20.79 9.23 -37.93
N GLY A 120 20.86 10.56 -38.07
CA GLY A 120 20.63 11.25 -39.34
C GLY A 120 19.22 11.02 -39.92
N ALA A 121 18.28 10.51 -39.12
CA ALA A 121 16.93 10.25 -39.58
C ALA A 121 16.22 11.56 -39.94
N GLU A 122 15.58 11.57 -41.11
CA GLU A 122 14.74 12.68 -41.53
C GLU A 122 13.48 12.77 -40.68
N ASP A 123 12.92 13.98 -40.57
CA ASP A 123 11.63 14.18 -39.91
C ASP A 123 10.57 13.32 -40.61
N PRO A 124 9.93 12.37 -39.92
CA PRO A 124 8.91 11.51 -40.53
C PRO A 124 7.66 12.29 -41.00
N GLY A 125 7.58 13.60 -40.76
CA GLY A 125 6.46 14.45 -41.16
C GLY A 125 5.22 14.23 -40.29
N GLU A 126 4.05 14.65 -40.78
CA GLU A 126 2.79 14.43 -40.06
C GLU A 126 2.40 12.95 -40.00
N ILE A 127 2.76 12.31 -38.89
CA ILE A 127 2.30 10.96 -38.59
C ILE A 127 0.82 11.04 -38.18
N ASN A 128 -0.08 10.38 -38.91
CA ASN A 128 -1.49 10.31 -38.51
C ASN A 128 -1.65 9.53 -37.19
N LEU A 129 -1.72 10.28 -36.08
CA LEU A 129 -1.84 9.75 -34.72
C LEU A 129 -3.13 8.96 -34.49
N ALA A 130 -4.16 9.10 -35.34
CA ALA A 130 -5.44 8.41 -35.16
C ALA A 130 -5.29 6.89 -35.27
N LEU A 131 -4.48 6.40 -36.22
CA LEU A 131 -4.21 4.96 -36.39
C LEU A 131 -3.38 4.40 -35.22
N LYS A 132 -2.38 5.14 -34.74
CA LYS A 132 -1.54 4.75 -33.59
C LYS A 132 -2.33 4.72 -32.28
N LYS A 133 -3.23 5.70 -32.05
CA LYS A 133 -4.14 5.73 -30.89
C LYS A 133 -5.08 4.51 -30.87
N PHE A 134 -5.52 4.04 -32.03
CA PHE A 134 -6.35 2.84 -32.15
C PHE A 134 -5.57 1.56 -31.82
N ALA A 135 -4.34 1.42 -32.32
CA ALA A 135 -3.47 0.29 -32.00
C ALA A 135 -3.08 0.21 -30.51
N THR A 136 -2.82 1.36 -29.85
CA THR A 136 -2.55 1.38 -28.39
C THR A 136 -3.73 0.90 -27.54
N ARG A 137 -4.97 1.01 -28.04
CA ARG A 137 -6.18 0.55 -27.33
C ARG A 137 -6.23 -0.99 -27.25
N ILE A 138 -5.67 -1.68 -28.24
CA ILE A 138 -5.63 -3.15 -28.32
C ILE A 138 -4.56 -3.73 -27.38
N THR A 139 -3.46 -3.01 -27.10
CA THR A 139 -2.36 -3.47 -26.21
C THR A 139 -2.54 -3.10 -24.74
N THR A 140 -3.50 -2.23 -24.42
CA THR A 140 -3.76 -1.73 -23.04
C THR A 140 -3.98 -2.85 -22.01
N PRO A 141 -4.72 -3.95 -22.30
CA PRO A 141 -4.93 -5.03 -21.33
C PRO A 141 -3.63 -5.74 -20.96
N ALA A 142 -2.74 -6.00 -21.93
CA ALA A 142 -1.47 -6.69 -21.70
C ALA A 142 -0.51 -5.84 -20.85
N GLU A 143 -0.46 -4.53 -21.07
CA GLU A 143 0.33 -3.63 -20.23
C GLU A 143 -0.22 -3.53 -18.79
N TRP A 144 -1.55 -3.53 -18.63
CA TRP A 144 -2.17 -3.57 -17.30
C TRP A 144 -1.82 -4.86 -16.55
N ILE A 145 -1.92 -6.02 -17.21
CA ILE A 145 -1.51 -7.32 -16.65
C ILE A 145 -0.02 -7.32 -16.28
N ARG A 146 0.85 -6.78 -17.14
CA ARG A 146 2.29 -6.68 -16.89
C ARG A 146 2.58 -5.79 -15.68
N ARG A 147 1.96 -4.61 -15.59
CA ARG A 147 2.10 -3.69 -14.44
C ARG A 147 1.57 -4.30 -13.15
N TRP A 148 0.49 -5.08 -13.21
CA TRP A 148 -0.06 -5.80 -12.07
C TRP A 148 0.85 -6.95 -11.61
N LEU A 149 1.38 -7.75 -12.54
CA LEU A 149 2.35 -8.81 -12.25
C LEU A 149 3.64 -8.23 -11.64
N ASP A 150 4.14 -7.14 -12.20
CA ASP A 150 5.31 -6.42 -11.69
C ASP A 150 5.05 -5.90 -10.27
N LYS A 151 3.88 -5.28 -10.03
CA LYS A 151 3.47 -4.82 -8.70
C LYS A 151 3.40 -5.97 -7.70
N ARG A 152 2.89 -7.14 -8.10
CA ARG A 152 2.84 -8.35 -7.25
C ARG A 152 4.23 -8.92 -6.95
N ARG A 153 5.09 -9.08 -7.96
CA ARG A 153 6.48 -9.56 -7.79
C ARG A 153 7.29 -8.65 -6.87
N ARG A 154 7.16 -7.33 -7.07
CA ARG A 154 7.79 -6.28 -6.27
C ARG A 154 7.35 -6.29 -4.81
N LYS A 155 6.04 -6.46 -4.56
CA LYS A 155 5.48 -6.61 -3.20
C LYS A 155 5.96 -7.89 -2.49
N ARG A 156 6.09 -9.01 -3.20
CA ARG A 156 6.65 -10.25 -2.62
C ARG A 156 8.09 -10.04 -2.14
N ARG A 157 8.90 -9.31 -2.91
CA ARG A 157 10.30 -9.01 -2.57
C ARG A 157 10.41 -8.19 -1.28
N THR A 158 9.71 -7.07 -1.17
CA THR A 158 9.72 -6.27 0.08
C THR A 158 9.18 -7.04 1.27
N ARG A 159 8.17 -7.91 1.09
CA ARG A 159 7.69 -8.81 2.17
C ARG A 159 8.77 -9.79 2.63
N SER A 160 9.51 -10.39 1.71
CA SER A 160 10.61 -11.31 2.07
C SER A 160 11.73 -10.59 2.82
N ILE A 161 12.10 -9.38 2.37
CA ILE A 161 13.07 -8.49 3.02
C ILE A 161 12.58 -8.12 4.43
N ARG A 162 11.32 -7.67 4.58
CA ARG A 162 10.69 -7.34 5.87
C ARG A 162 10.78 -8.49 6.86
N ARG A 163 10.35 -9.68 6.43
CA ARG A 163 10.27 -10.88 7.28
C ARG A 163 11.66 -11.30 7.75
N GLU A 164 12.63 -11.30 6.84
CA GLU A 164 14.01 -11.64 7.17
C GLU A 164 14.65 -10.63 8.13
N ARG A 165 14.42 -9.33 7.88
CA ARG A 165 14.90 -8.23 8.74
C ARG A 165 14.31 -8.32 10.14
N ARG A 166 12.98 -8.53 10.28
CA ARG A 166 12.33 -8.69 11.59
C ARG A 166 12.82 -9.91 12.35
N LYS A 167 13.12 -11.01 11.66
CA LYS A 167 13.58 -12.25 12.30
C LYS A 167 15.04 -12.20 12.74
N SER A 168 15.92 -11.58 11.96
CA SER A 168 17.38 -11.70 12.14
C SER A 168 18.11 -10.37 12.30
N GLY A 169 17.44 -9.23 12.15
CA GLY A 169 18.05 -7.90 12.12
C GLY A 169 18.91 -7.61 10.88
N ARG A 170 19.04 -8.58 9.97
CA ARG A 170 19.79 -8.48 8.71
C ARG A 170 18.98 -9.08 7.56
N VAL A 171 19.40 -8.83 6.33
CA VAL A 171 18.76 -9.40 5.13
C VAL A 171 19.89 -9.91 4.23
N ARG A 172 19.85 -11.19 3.85
CA ARG A 172 20.84 -11.84 2.97
C ARG A 172 20.13 -12.67 1.90
N LYS A 173 19.15 -13.49 2.28
CA LYS A 173 18.45 -14.42 1.37
C LYS A 173 17.49 -13.71 0.42
N SER A 174 16.85 -12.64 0.89
CA SER A 174 15.79 -11.92 0.17
C SER A 174 16.29 -10.77 -0.71
N LEU A 175 17.62 -10.58 -0.77
CA LEU A 175 18.28 -9.54 -1.56
C LEU A 175 18.25 -9.82 -3.09
N SER A 176 18.55 -8.80 -3.90
CA SER A 176 18.77 -8.99 -5.35
C SER A 176 19.93 -9.96 -5.60
N PRO A 177 20.01 -10.57 -6.80
CA PRO A 177 21.25 -11.20 -7.26
C PRO A 177 22.48 -10.29 -7.06
N ASP A 178 22.41 -9.04 -7.52
CA ASP A 178 23.53 -8.09 -7.45
C ASP A 178 23.97 -7.78 -6.01
N ASP A 179 23.02 -7.63 -5.10
CA ASP A 179 23.29 -7.42 -3.67
C ASP A 179 23.88 -8.68 -3.01
N LYS A 180 23.45 -9.87 -3.45
CA LYS A 180 24.00 -11.15 -2.96
C LYS A 180 25.44 -11.34 -3.41
N ASP A 181 25.75 -10.96 -4.64
CA ASP A 181 27.10 -11.04 -5.18
C ASP A 181 28.05 -10.11 -4.40
N TYR A 182 27.59 -8.89 -4.05
CA TYR A 182 28.32 -7.99 -3.15
C TYR A 182 28.61 -8.65 -1.79
N HIS A 183 27.60 -9.25 -1.15
CA HIS A 183 27.80 -9.91 0.13
C HIS A 183 28.72 -11.13 0.04
N LYS A 184 28.65 -11.88 -1.07
CA LYS A 184 29.54 -13.01 -1.31
C LYS A 184 30.99 -12.53 -1.45
N ALA A 185 31.24 -11.46 -2.20
CA ALA A 185 32.56 -10.88 -2.35
C ALA A 185 33.11 -10.34 -1.01
N LEU A 186 32.27 -9.69 -0.19
CA LEU A 186 32.64 -9.29 1.17
C LEU A 186 32.99 -10.49 2.05
N ASP A 187 32.13 -11.51 2.08
CA ASP A 187 32.30 -12.69 2.93
C ASP A 187 33.55 -13.49 2.51
N ASN A 188 33.91 -13.45 1.23
CA ASN A 188 35.15 -14.02 0.68
C ASN A 188 36.40 -13.15 0.91
N GLY A 189 36.25 -11.91 1.41
CA GLY A 189 37.36 -10.96 1.58
C GLY A 189 37.90 -10.36 0.28
N GLU A 190 37.15 -10.46 -0.82
CA GLU A 190 37.53 -9.91 -2.13
C GLU A 190 37.39 -8.37 -2.16
N ILE A 191 36.52 -7.82 -1.32
CA ILE A 191 36.25 -6.39 -1.21
C ILE A 191 36.19 -5.95 0.26
N GLU A 192 36.56 -4.69 0.53
CA GLU A 192 36.38 -4.08 1.85
C GLU A 192 35.01 -3.42 1.98
N PRO A 193 34.40 -3.43 3.19
CA PRO A 193 33.13 -2.75 3.42
C PRO A 193 33.27 -1.23 3.23
N VAL A 194 32.31 -0.63 2.52
CA VAL A 194 32.26 0.81 2.28
C VAL A 194 32.20 1.56 3.61
N LYS A 195 33.19 2.43 3.85
CA LYS A 195 33.23 3.31 5.03
C LYS A 195 32.32 4.52 4.80
N LEU A 196 31.27 4.64 5.62
CA LEU A 196 30.40 5.82 5.60
C LEU A 196 31.17 7.03 6.15
N THR A 197 31.13 8.13 5.40
CA THR A 197 31.79 9.40 5.76
C THR A 197 31.00 10.16 6.81
N ARG A 198 29.66 10.07 6.80
CA ARG A 198 28.78 10.68 7.81
C ARG A 198 28.31 9.62 8.80
N LYS A 199 28.43 9.95 10.09
CA LYS A 199 27.69 9.23 11.13
C LYS A 199 26.21 9.60 11.01
N ARG A 200 25.32 8.66 11.32
CA ARG A 200 23.88 8.93 11.44
C ARG A 200 23.74 10.21 12.29
N PRO A 201 23.03 11.25 11.83
CA PRO A 201 22.72 12.36 12.70
C PRO A 201 22.10 11.72 13.94
N THR A 202 22.70 11.94 15.11
CA THR A 202 21.97 11.74 16.34
C THR A 202 20.77 12.67 16.20
N GLN A 203 19.63 12.16 15.74
CA GLN A 203 18.38 12.81 16.04
C GLN A 203 18.43 12.99 17.55
N ARG A 204 18.48 14.26 17.98
CA ARG A 204 18.21 14.63 19.36
C ARG A 204 16.85 14.04 19.71
N VAL A 205 16.87 12.82 20.25
CA VAL A 205 15.82 12.31 21.13
C VAL A 205 16.10 12.88 22.52
N ALA A 206 16.31 14.19 22.62
CA ALA A 206 16.45 14.94 23.87
C ALA A 206 16.61 16.44 23.58
N GLU A 207 15.51 17.09 23.24
CA GLU A 207 15.12 18.41 23.79
C GLU A 207 13.68 18.70 23.36
N ASP A 208 12.80 17.79 23.74
CA ASP A 208 11.43 18.12 24.17
C ASP A 208 11.06 17.24 25.38
N LYS A 209 12.07 17.00 26.23
CA LYS A 209 11.97 16.31 27.52
C LYS A 209 12.31 17.29 28.64
N LYS A 210 11.67 18.47 28.67
CA LYS A 210 11.51 19.33 29.88
C LYS A 210 10.75 20.64 29.58
N SER A 211 9.51 20.53 29.13
CA SER A 211 8.43 21.48 29.50
C SER A 211 7.04 20.87 29.28
N ILE A 212 6.90 19.56 29.54
CA ILE A 212 5.60 19.03 29.97
C ILE A 212 5.68 18.98 31.50
N THR A 213 5.65 20.16 32.11
CA THR A 213 5.09 20.29 33.45
C THR A 213 3.74 19.61 33.41
N THR A 214 3.55 18.72 34.36
CA THR A 214 2.37 17.93 34.67
C THR A 214 1.12 18.79 34.76
N LYS A 215 0.56 19.22 33.63
CA LYS A 215 -0.88 19.12 33.46
C LYS A 215 -1.11 17.63 33.27
N LYS A 216 -1.74 17.03 34.27
CA LYS A 216 -2.50 15.78 34.12
C LYS A 216 -3.44 15.98 32.93
N GLU A 217 -2.94 15.78 31.71
CA GLU A 217 -3.79 15.26 30.65
C GLU A 217 -4.23 13.93 31.21
N LYS A 218 -5.47 13.95 31.69
CA LYS A 218 -6.25 12.77 31.96
C LYS A 218 -5.92 11.87 30.78
N LYS A 219 -5.31 10.69 31.03
CA LYS A 219 -5.44 9.53 30.14
C LYS A 219 -6.81 9.71 29.52
N PRO A 220 -6.98 9.77 28.18
CA PRO A 220 -8.34 9.72 27.67
C PRO A 220 -8.86 8.50 28.40
N LYS A 221 -9.84 8.73 29.29
CA LYS A 221 -10.54 7.62 29.87
C LYS A 221 -11.01 7.00 28.58
N THR A 222 -10.38 5.89 28.18
CA THR A 222 -11.07 4.81 27.56
C THR A 222 -12.19 4.60 28.56
N LYS A 223 -13.27 5.39 28.42
CA LYS A 223 -14.61 4.92 28.67
C LYS A 223 -14.51 3.59 27.97
N LYS A 224 -14.37 2.51 28.74
CA LYS A 224 -14.42 1.15 28.21
C LYS A 224 -15.59 1.25 27.23
N ARG A 225 -15.28 1.32 25.94
CA ARG A 225 -16.27 1.68 24.92
C ARG A 225 -17.31 0.61 25.14
N LYS A 226 -18.56 0.99 25.46
CA LYS A 226 -19.60 0.03 25.84
C LYS A 226 -19.59 -1.03 24.75
N TRP A 227 -19.06 -2.20 25.09
CA TRP A 227 -18.90 -3.30 24.17
C TRP A 227 -20.31 -3.75 23.86
N ASN A 228 -20.70 -3.79 22.58
CA ASN A 228 -21.80 -4.66 22.24
C ASN A 228 -21.30 -6.09 22.52
N PRO A 229 -22.02 -6.90 23.32
CA PRO A 229 -21.70 -8.31 23.44
C PRO A 229 -21.66 -8.92 22.04
N ALA A 230 -20.80 -9.92 21.85
CA ALA A 230 -20.75 -10.68 20.60
C ALA A 230 -22.18 -11.10 20.22
N ILE A 231 -22.56 -10.88 18.96
CA ILE A 231 -23.86 -11.33 18.45
C ILE A 231 -23.92 -12.86 18.58
N THR A 232 -25.10 -13.38 18.92
CA THR A 232 -25.34 -14.82 19.02
C THR A 232 -26.51 -15.20 18.12
N PRO A 233 -26.70 -16.49 17.79
CA PRO A 233 -27.88 -16.91 17.03
C PRO A 233 -29.21 -16.47 17.68
N ASN A 234 -29.27 -16.34 19.01
CA ASN A 234 -30.47 -15.91 19.73
C ASN A 234 -30.60 -14.39 19.88
N SER A 235 -29.65 -13.61 19.36
CA SER A 235 -29.74 -12.15 19.36
C SER A 235 -30.93 -11.68 18.51
N SER A 236 -31.42 -10.47 18.81
CA SER A 236 -32.49 -9.84 18.05
C SER A 236 -32.07 -9.67 16.60
N ILE A 237 -33.02 -9.73 15.67
CA ILE A 237 -32.73 -9.45 14.26
C ILE A 237 -32.18 -8.03 14.02
N ASP A 238 -32.47 -7.08 14.93
CA ASP A 238 -31.91 -5.71 14.89
C ASP A 238 -30.38 -5.67 15.15
N ASP A 239 -29.80 -6.76 15.67
CA ASP A 239 -28.35 -6.88 15.88
C ASP A 239 -27.60 -7.39 14.63
N ALA A 240 -28.32 -7.89 13.61
CA ALA A 240 -27.72 -8.41 12.38
C ALA A 240 -27.08 -7.29 11.50
N ALA A 241 -26.15 -7.68 10.63
CA ALA A 241 -25.41 -6.73 9.80
C ALA A 241 -26.34 -5.99 8.82
N GLU A 242 -26.16 -4.67 8.72
CA GLU A 242 -26.99 -3.72 7.95
C GLU A 242 -28.51 -3.74 8.25
N VAL A 243 -28.99 -4.52 9.22
CA VAL A 243 -30.39 -4.51 9.63
C VAL A 243 -30.63 -3.34 10.59
N GLY A 244 -31.09 -2.22 10.04
CA GLY A 244 -31.58 -1.12 10.86
C GLY A 244 -32.99 -1.37 11.40
N SER A 245 -33.40 -0.63 12.44
CA SER A 245 -34.70 -0.78 13.11
C SER A 245 -35.93 -0.83 12.20
N ALA A 246 -35.92 -0.13 11.06
CA ALA A 246 -37.01 -0.19 10.09
C ALA A 246 -37.02 -1.51 9.30
N THR A 247 -35.84 -2.05 8.96
CA THR A 247 -35.70 -3.35 8.32
C THR A 247 -36.01 -4.47 9.31
N ALA A 248 -35.53 -4.36 10.56
CA ALA A 248 -35.83 -5.29 11.64
C ALA A 248 -37.34 -5.49 11.83
N LYS A 249 -38.12 -4.39 11.87
CA LYS A 249 -39.59 -4.46 11.99
C LYS A 249 -40.24 -5.27 10.86
N ARG A 250 -39.80 -5.05 9.62
CA ARG A 250 -40.31 -5.81 8.46
C ARG A 250 -39.94 -7.28 8.55
N PHE A 251 -38.70 -7.57 8.95
CA PHE A 251 -38.23 -8.95 9.14
C PHE A 251 -39.04 -9.65 10.24
N GLN A 252 -39.37 -8.95 11.33
CA GLN A 252 -40.22 -9.45 12.41
C GLN A 252 -41.66 -9.71 11.94
N GLU A 253 -42.23 -8.86 11.09
CA GLU A 253 -43.58 -9.05 10.50
C GLU A 253 -43.66 -10.31 9.63
N ILE A 254 -42.57 -10.71 8.96
CA ILE A 254 -42.48 -11.97 8.20
C ILE A 254 -41.94 -13.14 9.03
N GLY A 255 -41.89 -13.00 10.36
CA GLY A 255 -41.55 -14.09 11.28
C GLY A 255 -40.06 -14.28 11.59
N LEU A 256 -39.18 -13.36 11.20
CA LEU A 256 -37.75 -13.39 11.53
C LEU A 256 -37.49 -12.55 12.77
N GLN A 257 -37.49 -13.20 13.94
CA GLN A 257 -37.34 -12.51 15.22
C GLN A 257 -35.88 -12.43 15.65
N THR A 258 -35.11 -13.48 15.33
CA THR A 258 -33.73 -13.67 15.77
C THR A 258 -32.76 -13.74 14.60
N VAL A 259 -31.46 -13.57 14.91
CA VAL A 259 -30.38 -13.81 13.94
C VAL A 259 -30.44 -15.23 13.38
N LYS A 260 -30.75 -16.23 14.21
CA LYS A 260 -30.92 -17.62 13.76
C LYS A 260 -32.02 -17.75 12.71
N ASP A 261 -33.19 -17.15 12.94
CA ASP A 261 -34.30 -17.21 11.96
C ASP A 261 -33.90 -16.62 10.61
N PHE A 262 -33.10 -15.55 10.63
CA PHE A 262 -32.58 -14.90 9.43
C PHE A 262 -31.50 -15.71 8.73
N MET A 263 -30.63 -16.41 9.46
CA MET A 263 -29.56 -17.23 8.88
C MET A 263 -30.05 -18.61 8.40
N ASP A 264 -31.13 -19.15 8.99
CA ASP A 264 -31.67 -20.47 8.63
C ASP A 264 -32.53 -20.44 7.35
N LYS A 265 -33.03 -19.26 6.94
CA LYS A 265 -33.75 -19.10 5.68
C LYS A 265 -32.83 -18.72 4.54
N SER A 266 -33.15 -19.19 3.34
CA SER A 266 -32.46 -18.75 2.13
C SER A 266 -32.79 -17.28 1.81
N ALA A 267 -31.87 -16.59 1.14
CA ALA A 267 -32.08 -15.21 0.74
C ALA A 267 -33.28 -15.07 -0.22
N GLU A 268 -33.48 -16.05 -1.11
CA GLU A 268 -34.62 -16.14 -2.03
C GLU A 268 -35.95 -16.20 -1.28
N GLU A 269 -36.06 -17.06 -0.26
CA GLU A 269 -37.27 -17.18 0.56
C GLU A 269 -37.57 -15.88 1.31
N ILE A 270 -36.56 -15.20 1.85
CA ILE A 270 -36.74 -13.93 2.57
C ILE A 270 -37.27 -12.85 1.61
N VAL A 271 -36.66 -12.72 0.42
CA VAL A 271 -37.12 -11.76 -0.61
C VAL A 271 -38.55 -12.08 -1.05
N GLU A 272 -38.88 -13.35 -1.22
CA GLU A 272 -40.23 -13.78 -1.59
C GLU A 272 -41.26 -13.45 -0.50
N LEU A 273 -40.93 -13.67 0.77
CA LEU A 273 -41.80 -13.32 1.92
C LEU A 273 -41.99 -11.81 2.04
N LEU A 274 -40.92 -11.01 1.93
CA LEU A 274 -41.00 -9.55 1.95
C LEU A 274 -41.94 -9.01 0.86
N LYS A 275 -41.90 -9.62 -0.34
CA LYS A 275 -42.76 -9.25 -1.44
C LYS A 275 -44.21 -9.70 -1.23
N LYS A 276 -44.43 -10.96 -0.81
CA LYS A 276 -45.79 -11.52 -0.69
C LYS A 276 -46.57 -10.95 0.49
N GLU A 277 -45.92 -10.83 1.65
CA GLU A 277 -46.60 -10.45 2.89
C GLU A 277 -46.68 -8.93 3.06
N LEU A 278 -45.68 -8.18 2.55
CA LEU A 278 -45.54 -6.74 2.83
C LEU A 278 -45.46 -5.85 1.57
N ASP A 279 -45.57 -6.41 0.36
CA ASP A 279 -45.33 -5.71 -0.91
C ASP A 279 -44.01 -4.92 -0.95
N TYR A 280 -42.98 -5.44 -0.27
CA TYR A 280 -41.71 -4.76 -0.08
C TYR A 280 -40.65 -5.26 -1.06
N THR A 281 -40.24 -4.40 -2.00
CA THR A 281 -39.35 -4.74 -3.12
C THR A 281 -38.00 -4.00 -3.11
N ARG A 282 -37.70 -3.27 -2.02
CA ARG A 282 -36.49 -2.45 -1.93
C ARG A 282 -35.22 -3.20 -1.51
N LEU A 283 -35.36 -4.45 -1.07
CA LEU A 283 -34.25 -5.36 -0.79
C LEU A 283 -34.35 -6.52 -1.79
N ASP A 284 -33.27 -6.74 -2.54
CA ASP A 284 -33.17 -7.83 -3.50
C ASP A 284 -32.34 -9.00 -2.95
N LEU A 285 -32.13 -10.01 -3.79
CA LEU A 285 -31.38 -11.21 -3.45
C LEU A 285 -29.92 -10.90 -3.08
N GLU A 286 -29.29 -9.94 -3.76
CA GLU A 286 -27.90 -9.57 -3.52
C GLU A 286 -27.76 -8.84 -2.18
N ASP A 287 -28.73 -7.99 -1.84
CA ASP A 287 -28.80 -7.33 -0.53
C ASP A 287 -28.93 -8.33 0.61
N ILE A 288 -29.90 -9.24 0.56
CA ILE A 288 -30.10 -10.22 1.64
C ILE A 288 -28.90 -11.18 1.76
N SER A 289 -28.36 -11.65 0.64
CA SER A 289 -27.18 -12.54 0.64
C SER A 289 -25.96 -11.86 1.26
N ARG A 290 -25.75 -10.56 0.97
CA ARG A 290 -24.68 -9.77 1.58
C ARG A 290 -24.87 -9.63 3.08
N MET A 291 -26.08 -9.25 3.51
CA MET A 291 -26.43 -9.08 4.92
C MET A 291 -26.22 -10.38 5.72
N GLN A 292 -26.57 -11.54 5.15
CA GLN A 292 -26.31 -12.85 5.75
C GLN A 292 -24.81 -13.13 5.85
N ALA A 293 -24.02 -12.88 4.80
CA ALA A 293 -22.57 -13.12 4.82
C ALA A 293 -21.84 -12.24 5.86
N GLU A 294 -22.22 -10.97 5.96
CA GLU A 294 -21.67 -10.04 6.96
C GLU A 294 -22.08 -10.42 8.38
N THR A 295 -23.32 -10.87 8.57
CA THR A 295 -23.81 -11.39 9.86
C THR A 295 -23.07 -12.67 10.26
N GLN A 296 -22.82 -13.57 9.30
CA GLN A 296 -22.03 -14.78 9.53
C GLN A 296 -20.60 -14.45 9.98
N LEU A 297 -19.95 -13.46 9.38
CA LEU A 297 -18.64 -12.99 9.85
C LEU A 297 -18.67 -12.50 11.30
N MET A 298 -19.72 -11.78 11.70
CA MET A 298 -19.88 -11.31 13.08
C MET A 298 -20.11 -12.46 14.07
N LEU A 299 -20.78 -13.54 13.65
CA LEU A 299 -20.96 -14.75 14.45
C LEU A 299 -19.66 -15.55 14.58
N ASP A 300 -18.92 -15.69 13.48
CA ASP A 300 -17.73 -16.56 13.43
C ASP A 300 -16.48 -15.92 14.02
N VAL A 301 -16.35 -14.60 13.91
CA VAL A 301 -15.18 -13.83 14.35
C VAL A 301 -15.55 -13.08 15.63
N PRO A 302 -15.06 -13.51 16.80
CA PRO A 302 -15.40 -12.89 18.07
C PRO A 302 -15.11 -11.39 18.06
N ARG A 303 -16.03 -10.59 18.61
CA ARG A 303 -15.88 -9.14 18.82
C ARG A 303 -15.82 -8.30 17.53
N LEU A 304 -16.08 -8.89 16.36
CA LEU A 304 -16.17 -8.16 15.10
C LEU A 304 -17.41 -7.22 15.11
N ARG A 305 -17.20 -5.94 14.79
CA ARG A 305 -18.27 -4.92 14.82
C ARG A 305 -18.98 -4.89 13.46
N VAL A 306 -20.21 -4.38 13.42
CA VAL A 306 -21.01 -4.29 12.17
C VAL A 306 -20.28 -3.56 11.03
N HIS A 307 -19.58 -2.45 11.32
CA HIS A 307 -18.83 -1.76 10.26
C HIS A 307 -17.58 -2.52 9.81
N ASP A 308 -17.00 -3.36 10.67
CA ASP A 308 -15.85 -4.18 10.32
C ASP A 308 -16.27 -5.30 9.37
N SER A 309 -17.43 -5.94 9.60
CA SER A 309 -17.97 -6.96 8.69
C SER A 309 -18.30 -6.39 7.31
N VAL A 310 -18.91 -5.20 7.23
CA VAL A 310 -19.15 -4.49 5.95
C VAL A 310 -17.83 -4.21 5.21
N ILE A 311 -16.79 -3.75 5.92
CA ILE A 311 -15.47 -3.49 5.33
C ILE A 311 -14.83 -4.78 4.81
N LEU A 312 -14.90 -5.87 5.60
CA LEU A 312 -14.36 -7.18 5.23
C LEU A 312 -15.08 -7.75 4.01
N TYR A 313 -16.42 -7.66 3.97
CA TYR A 313 -17.21 -8.09 2.81
C TYR A 313 -16.84 -7.29 1.55
N GLY A 314 -16.75 -5.96 1.66
CA GLY A 314 -16.28 -5.09 0.58
C GLY A 314 -14.83 -5.38 0.15
N ALA A 315 -13.99 -5.89 1.05
CA ALA A 315 -12.64 -6.38 0.77
C ALA A 315 -12.62 -7.78 0.11
N GLY A 316 -13.79 -8.37 -0.16
CA GLY A 316 -13.96 -9.70 -0.73
C GLY A 316 -13.76 -10.84 0.25
N ILE A 317 -13.83 -10.56 1.56
CA ILE A 317 -13.74 -11.56 2.63
C ILE A 317 -15.15 -11.88 3.09
N LYS A 318 -15.63 -13.09 2.82
CA LYS A 318 -17.02 -13.51 3.10
C LYS A 318 -17.16 -14.58 4.18
N SER A 319 -16.05 -15.04 4.77
CA SER A 319 -16.06 -16.09 5.80
C SER A 319 -14.83 -15.98 6.70
N LYS A 320 -14.94 -16.54 7.91
CA LYS A 320 -13.79 -16.67 8.84
C LYS A 320 -12.64 -17.44 8.24
N ASP A 321 -12.91 -18.53 7.52
CA ASP A 321 -11.89 -19.32 6.84
C ASP A 321 -11.16 -18.52 5.75
N SER A 322 -11.88 -17.69 5.00
CA SER A 322 -11.25 -16.76 4.07
C SER A 322 -10.39 -15.75 4.81
N LEU A 323 -10.91 -15.17 5.91
CA LEU A 323 -10.21 -14.19 6.74
C LEU A 323 -8.90 -14.75 7.32
N SER A 324 -8.94 -15.91 7.98
CA SER A 324 -7.79 -16.52 8.67
C SER A 324 -6.63 -16.89 7.75
N LYS A 325 -6.90 -17.09 6.45
CA LYS A 325 -5.90 -17.35 5.40
C LYS A 325 -5.14 -16.10 4.95
N HIS A 326 -5.56 -14.90 5.36
CA HIS A 326 -4.91 -13.65 4.98
C HIS A 326 -3.76 -13.29 5.91
N GLN A 327 -2.73 -12.66 5.32
CA GLN A 327 -1.74 -11.92 6.07
C GLN A 327 -2.25 -10.49 6.33
N GLN A 328 -1.90 -9.90 7.47
CA GLN A 328 -2.36 -8.56 7.88
C GLN A 328 -2.10 -7.48 6.82
N ASP A 329 -0.94 -7.48 6.17
CA ASP A 329 -0.62 -6.54 5.09
C ASP A 329 -1.49 -6.73 3.84
N ASP A 330 -1.79 -7.97 3.47
CA ASP A 330 -2.64 -8.29 2.32
C ASP A 330 -4.09 -7.86 2.56
N LEU A 331 -4.56 -8.10 3.79
CA LEU A 331 -5.87 -7.67 4.22
C LEU A 331 -5.96 -6.15 4.30
N TRP A 332 -4.93 -5.48 4.82
CA TRP A 332 -4.83 -4.02 4.84
C TRP A 332 -5.00 -3.41 3.45
N ASP A 333 -4.29 -3.91 2.45
CA ASP A 333 -4.43 -3.42 1.06
C ASP A 333 -5.86 -3.57 0.54
N LYS A 334 -6.49 -4.74 0.76
CA LYS A 334 -7.88 -4.99 0.34
C LYS A 334 -8.87 -4.08 1.05
N VAL A 335 -8.69 -3.88 2.35
CA VAL A 335 -9.50 -2.98 3.19
C VAL A 335 -9.36 -1.53 2.72
N GLN A 336 -8.14 -1.06 2.43
CA GLN A 336 -7.92 0.30 1.91
C GLN A 336 -8.57 0.53 0.55
N GLU A 337 -8.71 -0.51 -0.28
CA GLU A 337 -9.47 -0.43 -1.52
C GLU A 337 -10.98 -0.43 -1.25
N ALA A 338 -11.47 -1.34 -0.40
CA ALA A 338 -12.88 -1.44 -0.02
C ALA A 338 -13.43 -0.13 0.56
N ILE A 339 -12.64 0.59 1.36
CA ILE A 339 -13.00 1.90 1.94
C ILE A 339 -13.29 2.98 0.88
N LYS A 340 -12.85 2.77 -0.38
CA LYS A 340 -13.15 3.67 -1.50
C LYS A 340 -14.49 3.36 -2.17
N ASP A 341 -15.07 2.20 -1.90
CA ASP A 341 -16.38 1.81 -2.42
C ASP A 341 -17.50 2.65 -1.78
N ASP A 342 -18.47 3.07 -2.59
CA ASP A 342 -19.53 3.97 -2.14
C ASP A 342 -20.55 3.31 -1.20
N HIS A 343 -20.70 1.99 -1.25
CA HIS A 343 -21.48 1.25 -0.26
C HIS A 343 -20.76 1.27 1.10
N VAL A 344 -19.50 0.84 1.15
CA VAL A 344 -18.69 0.81 2.38
C VAL A 344 -18.58 2.20 3.01
N LYS A 345 -18.36 3.25 2.21
CA LYS A 345 -18.29 4.65 2.68
C LYS A 345 -19.49 5.10 3.50
N ARG A 346 -20.69 4.58 3.24
CA ARG A 346 -21.91 4.96 4.00
C ARG A 346 -21.80 4.54 5.45
N TYR A 347 -21.14 3.43 5.73
CA TYR A 347 -20.97 2.85 7.06
C TYR A 347 -19.78 3.41 7.84
N ILE A 348 -18.76 3.94 7.14
CA ILE A 348 -17.54 4.49 7.75
C ILE A 348 -17.44 6.03 7.67
N ARG A 349 -18.59 6.72 7.64
CA ARG A 349 -18.65 8.19 7.49
C ARG A 349 -17.86 8.96 8.56
N ARG A 350 -17.73 8.41 9.76
CA ARG A 350 -16.92 9.01 10.83
C ARG A 350 -15.49 8.48 10.77
N LYS A 351 -14.51 9.37 10.84
CA LYS A 351 -13.08 9.03 10.72
C LYS A 351 -12.61 7.96 11.73
N ASN A 352 -13.24 7.89 12.90
CA ASN A 352 -12.94 6.92 13.96
C ASN A 352 -13.55 5.52 13.74
N LEU A 353 -14.21 5.29 12.60
CA LEU A 353 -14.74 4.01 12.16
C LEU A 353 -13.93 3.42 10.98
N ARG A 354 -12.83 4.10 10.59
CA ARG A 354 -11.88 3.51 9.65
C ARG A 354 -10.88 2.67 10.44
N PRO A 355 -10.66 1.40 10.05
CA PRO A 355 -9.70 0.55 10.71
C PRO A 355 -8.29 1.09 10.51
N ASP A 356 -7.47 0.95 11.53
CA ASP A 356 -6.02 1.09 11.42
C ASP A 356 -5.36 -0.28 11.23
N PHE A 357 -4.05 -0.27 11.08
CA PHE A 357 -3.32 -1.50 10.79
C PHE A 357 -3.38 -2.48 11.97
N GLU A 358 -3.39 -2.00 13.21
CA GLU A 358 -3.45 -2.81 14.43
C GLU A 358 -4.79 -3.54 14.52
N GLU A 359 -5.89 -2.83 14.24
CA GLU A 359 -7.25 -3.40 14.25
C GLU A 359 -7.41 -4.56 13.26
N ILE A 360 -6.77 -4.50 12.09
CA ILE A 360 -6.75 -5.64 11.14
C ILE A 360 -6.00 -6.84 11.72
N GLY A 361 -4.97 -6.61 12.53
CA GLY A 361 -4.26 -7.66 13.25
C GLY A 361 -5.17 -8.37 14.25
N GLU A 362 -5.94 -7.59 15.01
CA GLU A 362 -6.92 -8.11 15.98
C GLU A 362 -8.00 -8.97 15.31
N TRP A 363 -8.48 -8.58 14.11
CA TRP A 363 -9.44 -9.39 13.35
C TRP A 363 -8.85 -10.74 12.91
N LEU A 364 -7.59 -10.75 12.48
CA LEU A 364 -6.92 -11.99 12.04
C LEU A 364 -6.64 -12.93 13.20
N GLU A 365 -6.21 -12.40 14.34
CA GLU A 365 -6.04 -13.17 15.57
C GLU A 365 -7.38 -13.77 16.02
N SER A 366 -8.44 -12.96 16.03
CA SER A 366 -9.79 -13.42 16.38
C SER A 366 -10.35 -14.45 15.40
N ALA A 367 -9.90 -14.46 14.14
CA ALA A 367 -10.31 -15.45 13.15
C ALA A 367 -9.55 -16.79 13.27
N GLN A 368 -8.46 -16.83 14.03
CA GLN A 368 -7.66 -18.03 14.29
C GLN A 368 -8.07 -18.75 15.58
N ASP A 369 -8.62 -18.02 16.55
CA ASP A 369 -9.34 -18.56 17.71
C ASP A 369 -10.62 -19.29 17.29
#